data_AF-A0AAV9UUG1-F1
#
_entry.id   AF-A0AAV9UUG1-F1
#
_cell.length_a   1.000
_cell.length_b   1.000
_cell.length_c   1.000
_cell.angle_alpha   90.00
_cell.angle_beta   90.00
_cell.angle_gamma   90.00
#
_symmetry.space_group_name_H-M   'P 1'
#
loop_
_entity.id
_entity.type
_entity.pdbx_description
1 polymer ?
#
loop_
_entity_poly.entity_id
_entity_poly.type
_entity_poly.pdbx_seq_one_letter_code
_entity_poly.pdbx_strand_id
1 'polypeptide(L)'
;MQVQKIPFGVDPKSVVCVFFKQGTCEKGKKCKFSHDLSIERKTEKRSLYDNGEGSSGAANEKQETSENWDEAKLREVVLSKHGNPKTTTDIVCRYFIKAIEDGKYGWFWVCPNGGDQCKYRHVLPPGFVVKTSAQRLAEKEELEKNPNRTLTLEDFLETERHKLTGTLTPVTEETFKKWKTERLSKKAAEEELRRKKEETGRELFEKGGWEDDDSEAESSSEEEVEGKGKGRADVWDIEQLRKETEAMEEEAEAERIRLGGALD
;
A
#
# COMPACT_ATOMS: atom_id res chain seq x y z
N MET A 1 -35.26 13.29 50.14
CA MET A 1 -35.33 11.87 49.73
C MET A 1 -35.70 11.79 48.26
N GLN A 2 -34.78 11.33 47.42
CA GLN A 2 -35.00 11.24 45.97
C GLN A 2 -35.75 9.94 45.66
N VAL A 3 -37.00 10.04 45.21
CA VAL A 3 -37.84 8.88 44.90
C VAL A 3 -37.50 8.39 43.49
N GLN A 4 -37.06 7.14 43.37
CA GLN A 4 -36.76 6.48 42.09
C GLN A 4 -38.07 6.30 41.29
N LYS A 5 -38.20 7.01 40.17
CA LYS A 5 -39.36 6.93 39.27
C LYS A 5 -39.18 5.74 38.33
N ILE A 6 -40.22 4.92 38.17
CA ILE A 6 -40.24 3.76 37.27
C ILE A 6 -41.23 4.06 36.15
N PRO A 7 -40.89 3.81 34.87
CA PRO A 7 -41.82 3.95 33.77
C PRO A 7 -43.00 2.96 33.90
N PHE A 8 -44.17 3.36 33.37
CA PHE A 8 -45.37 2.52 33.41
C PHE A 8 -45.16 1.22 32.63
N GLY A 9 -45.50 0.09 33.25
CA GLY A 9 -45.37 -1.25 32.64
C GLY A 9 -44.15 -2.06 33.08
N VAL A 10 -43.22 -1.48 33.87
CA VAL A 10 -42.06 -2.20 34.40
C VAL A 10 -42.28 -2.61 35.86
N ASP A 11 -42.09 -3.89 36.16
CA ASP A 11 -42.23 -4.41 37.52
C ASP A 11 -41.19 -3.79 38.46
N PRO A 12 -41.57 -3.22 39.62
CA PRO A 12 -40.62 -2.54 40.50
C PRO A 12 -39.46 -3.41 41.00
N LYS A 13 -39.65 -4.73 41.05
CA LYS A 13 -38.62 -5.72 41.45
C LYS A 13 -37.66 -6.11 40.33
N SER A 14 -37.89 -5.72 39.07
CA SER A 14 -36.89 -5.90 38.01
C SER A 14 -35.84 -4.77 38.01
N VAL A 15 -36.10 -3.67 38.73
CA VAL A 15 -35.19 -2.53 38.82
C VAL A 15 -34.39 -2.60 40.12
N VAL A 16 -33.07 -2.39 40.03
CA VAL A 16 -32.18 -2.36 41.20
C VAL A 16 -32.47 -1.13 42.07
N CYS A 17 -32.53 -1.34 43.38
CA CYS A 17 -32.77 -0.29 44.35
C CYS A 17 -31.58 0.68 44.42
N VAL A 18 -31.81 1.97 44.16
CA VAL A 18 -30.75 3.00 44.25
C VAL A 18 -30.18 3.10 45.67
N PHE A 19 -31.02 2.96 46.70
CA PHE A 19 -30.57 3.00 48.10
C PHE A 19 -29.75 1.76 48.48
N PHE A 20 -30.02 0.61 47.87
CA PHE A 20 -29.22 -0.60 48.09
C PHE A 20 -27.87 -0.49 47.37
N LYS A 21 -27.87 0.06 46.15
CA LYS A 21 -26.65 0.40 45.42
C LYS A 21 -25.76 1.37 46.20
N GLN A 22 -26.36 2.29 46.94
CA GLN A 22 -25.68 3.24 47.84
C GLN A 22 -25.45 2.69 49.27
N GLY A 23 -25.78 1.42 49.54
CA GLY A 23 -25.56 0.78 50.85
C GLY A 23 -26.44 1.28 52.00
N THR A 24 -27.43 2.13 51.74
CA THR A 24 -28.26 2.82 52.76
C THR A 24 -29.71 2.30 52.76
N CYS A 25 -29.95 1.07 52.28
CA CYS A 25 -31.31 0.51 52.20
C CYS A 25 -31.72 -0.21 53.49
N GLU A 26 -32.57 0.43 54.29
CA GLU A 26 -33.12 -0.14 55.54
C GLU A 26 -34.25 -1.15 55.31
N LYS A 27 -34.76 -1.24 54.07
CA LYS A 27 -35.95 -2.05 53.73
C LYS A 27 -35.64 -3.54 53.50
N GLY A 28 -34.36 -3.91 53.43
CA GLY A 28 -33.90 -5.29 53.31
C GLY A 28 -34.66 -6.10 52.24
N LYS A 29 -35.06 -7.33 52.56
CA LYS A 29 -35.79 -8.23 51.64
C LYS A 29 -37.23 -7.80 51.30
N LYS A 30 -37.77 -6.80 52.01
CA LYS A 30 -39.12 -6.25 51.77
C LYS A 30 -39.09 -5.01 50.88
N CYS A 31 -37.92 -4.64 50.35
CA CYS A 31 -37.80 -3.51 49.45
C CYS A 31 -38.64 -3.73 48.18
N LYS A 32 -39.28 -2.65 47.70
CA LYS A 32 -40.06 -2.66 46.46
C LYS A 32 -39.19 -2.91 45.23
N PHE A 33 -37.89 -2.61 45.36
CA PHE A 33 -36.87 -2.71 44.33
C PHE A 33 -35.90 -3.87 44.62
N SER A 34 -35.23 -4.39 43.58
CA SER A 34 -34.32 -5.52 43.75
C SER A 34 -33.02 -5.14 44.47
N HIS A 35 -32.54 -6.05 45.31
CA HIS A 35 -31.21 -6.00 45.93
C HIS A 35 -30.22 -6.95 45.24
N ASP A 36 -30.54 -7.46 44.06
CA ASP A 36 -29.63 -8.29 43.26
C ASP A 36 -28.88 -7.42 42.24
N LEU A 37 -27.59 -7.17 42.51
CA LEU A 37 -26.69 -6.41 41.63
C LEU A 37 -26.44 -7.11 40.28
N SER A 38 -26.84 -8.38 40.14
CA SER A 38 -26.72 -9.13 38.89
C SER A 38 -27.73 -8.69 37.83
N ILE A 39 -28.81 -8.01 38.25
CA ILE A 39 -29.87 -7.56 37.35
C ILE A 39 -29.43 -6.35 36.52
N GLU A 40 -28.57 -5.47 37.06
CA GLU A 40 -28.03 -4.31 36.31
C GLU A 40 -27.11 -4.74 35.16
N ARG A 41 -26.54 -5.96 35.22
CA ARG A 41 -25.72 -6.54 34.15
C ARG A 41 -26.52 -7.27 33.07
N LYS A 42 -27.80 -7.59 33.34
CA LYS A 42 -28.71 -8.11 32.32
C LYS A 42 -29.34 -6.92 31.61
N THR A 43 -28.57 -6.32 30.71
CA THR A 43 -29.14 -5.46 29.67
C THR A 43 -30.27 -6.23 29.01
N GLU A 44 -31.46 -5.65 28.98
CA GLU A 44 -32.64 -6.26 28.38
C GLU A 44 -32.25 -6.78 26.99
N LYS A 45 -32.46 -8.09 26.76
CA LYS A 45 -32.27 -8.65 25.43
C LYS A 45 -33.26 -7.90 24.53
N ARG A 46 -32.75 -7.02 23.67
CA ARG A 46 -33.53 -6.28 22.70
C ARG A 46 -34.41 -7.29 21.97
N SER A 47 -35.72 -7.17 22.18
CA SER A 47 -36.69 -8.11 21.63
C SER A 47 -36.58 -8.07 20.11
N LEU A 48 -36.51 -9.24 19.47
CA LEU A 48 -36.37 -9.38 18.02
C LEU A 48 -37.52 -8.73 17.23
N TYR A 49 -38.62 -8.37 17.91
CA TYR A 49 -39.80 -7.72 17.33
C TYR A 49 -40.06 -6.31 17.85
N ASP A 50 -39.18 -5.74 18.68
CA ASP A 50 -39.25 -4.32 19.04
C ASP A 50 -38.63 -3.49 17.90
N ASN A 51 -39.39 -3.38 16.81
CA ASN A 51 -39.15 -2.38 15.77
C ASN A 51 -39.49 -1.01 16.36
N GLY A 52 -38.56 -0.50 17.17
CA GLY A 52 -38.61 0.80 17.81
C GLY A 52 -38.42 1.92 16.78
N GLU A 53 -39.50 2.33 16.14
CA GLU A 53 -39.64 3.65 15.49
C GLU A 53 -39.89 4.78 16.51
N GLY A 54 -39.71 4.50 17.80
CA GLY A 54 -40.02 5.43 18.89
C GLY A 54 -39.12 5.23 20.10
N SER A 55 -37.81 5.39 19.95
CA SER A 55 -36.94 5.75 21.08
C SER A 55 -35.66 6.43 20.56
N SER A 56 -35.64 7.74 20.76
CA SER A 56 -34.54 8.68 20.60
C SER A 56 -33.15 8.09 20.88
N GLY A 57 -32.26 8.11 19.88
CA GLY A 57 -30.81 8.11 20.14
C GLY A 57 -29.83 7.57 19.08
N ALA A 58 -30.24 6.90 17.99
CA ALA A 58 -29.24 6.24 17.13
C ALA A 58 -29.69 5.98 15.67
N ALA A 59 -30.26 6.98 14.99
CA ALA A 59 -30.71 6.85 13.59
C ALA A 59 -29.90 7.67 12.58
N ASN A 60 -28.70 8.15 12.94
CA ASN A 60 -27.85 8.89 11.99
C ASN A 60 -26.35 8.83 12.30
N GLU A 61 -25.84 7.74 12.86
CA GLU A 61 -24.43 7.40 12.66
C GLU A 61 -24.30 6.84 11.24
N LYS A 62 -24.33 7.75 10.27
CA LYS A 62 -23.88 7.46 8.90
C LYS A 62 -22.53 6.77 9.05
N GLN A 63 -22.33 5.65 8.36
CA GLN A 63 -21.01 5.05 8.21
C GLN A 63 -20.05 6.16 7.77
N GLU A 64 -19.25 6.70 8.69
CA GLU A 64 -18.22 7.68 8.35
C GLU A 64 -17.16 6.92 7.55
N THR A 65 -17.29 6.98 6.23
CA THR A 65 -16.29 6.46 5.29
C THR A 65 -15.14 7.46 5.20
N SER A 66 -13.91 6.96 5.01
CA SER A 66 -12.71 7.79 4.89
C SER A 66 -12.75 8.81 3.74
N GLU A 67 -13.75 8.75 2.86
CA GLU A 67 -13.96 9.68 1.75
C GLU A 67 -14.20 11.12 2.18
N ASN A 68 -14.73 11.33 3.40
CA ASN A 68 -15.04 12.68 3.92
C ASN A 68 -14.04 13.16 4.98
N TRP A 69 -12.87 12.52 5.08
CA TRP A 69 -11.87 12.86 6.10
C TRP A 69 -10.63 13.49 5.47
N ASP A 70 -10.15 14.57 6.08
CA ASP A 70 -8.88 15.18 5.73
C ASP A 70 -7.69 14.29 6.14
N GLU A 71 -6.55 14.48 5.48
CA GLU A 71 -5.32 13.68 5.68
C GLU A 71 -4.85 13.66 7.14
N ALA A 72 -4.99 14.77 7.86
CA ALA A 72 -4.66 14.88 9.28
C ALA A 72 -5.60 14.03 10.16
N LYS A 73 -6.91 14.08 9.90
CA LYS A 73 -7.92 13.27 10.61
C LYS A 73 -7.71 11.78 10.32
N LEU A 74 -7.39 11.43 9.08
CA LEU A 74 -7.07 10.05 8.70
C LEU A 74 -5.85 9.53 9.49
N ARG A 75 -4.77 10.31 9.58
CA ARG A 75 -3.59 9.95 10.38
C ARG A 75 -3.92 9.76 11.86
N GLU A 76 -4.71 10.66 12.44
CA GLU A 76 -5.14 10.57 13.84
C GLU A 76 -5.99 9.31 14.10
N VAL A 77 -6.93 8.99 13.20
CA VAL A 77 -7.76 7.80 13.33
C VAL A 77 -6.93 6.53 13.18
N VAL A 78 -5.99 6.48 12.22
CA VAL A 78 -5.10 5.33 12.03
C VAL A 78 -4.23 5.09 13.27
N LEU A 79 -3.70 6.17 13.87
CA LEU A 79 -2.89 6.10 15.08
C LEU A 79 -3.70 5.70 16.33
N SER A 80 -4.97 6.12 16.41
CA SER A 80 -5.84 5.81 17.56
C SER A 80 -6.50 4.43 17.47
N LYS A 81 -6.80 3.95 16.26
CA LYS A 81 -7.46 2.65 16.02
C LYS A 81 -6.57 1.46 16.27
N HIS A 82 -5.33 1.56 15.83
CA HIS A 82 -4.37 0.49 15.98
C HIS A 82 -3.52 0.79 17.20
N GLY A 83 -4.05 0.46 18.39
CA GLY A 83 -3.25 0.37 19.60
C GLY A 83 -2.09 -0.60 19.34
N ASN A 84 -0.89 -0.03 19.17
CA ASN A 84 0.37 -0.64 18.71
C ASN A 84 0.34 -2.19 18.60
N PRO A 85 -0.23 -2.76 17.52
CA PRO A 85 -0.10 -4.19 17.27
C PRO A 85 1.38 -4.44 17.03
N LYS A 86 1.97 -5.38 17.75
CA LYS A 86 3.37 -5.81 17.56
C LYS A 86 3.51 -6.46 16.18
N THR A 87 3.60 -5.65 15.13
CA THR A 87 3.81 -6.13 13.77
C THR A 87 5.25 -6.57 13.62
N THR A 88 5.46 -7.72 12.98
CA THR A 88 6.79 -8.32 12.82
C THR A 88 7.64 -7.68 11.72
N THR A 89 7.06 -6.81 10.88
CA THR A 89 7.76 -6.21 9.73
C THR A 89 7.45 -4.72 9.58
N ASP A 90 8.45 -3.94 9.14
CA ASP A 90 8.34 -2.49 8.88
C ASP A 90 7.62 -2.15 7.56
N ILE A 91 7.30 -3.15 6.75
CA ILE A 91 6.60 -2.99 5.47
C ILE A 91 5.14 -2.61 5.73
N VAL A 92 4.64 -1.61 5.00
CA VAL A 92 3.23 -1.19 5.06
C VAL A 92 2.31 -2.18 4.34
N CYS A 93 1.15 -2.44 4.92
CA CYS A 93 0.18 -3.38 4.35
C CYS A 93 -0.41 -2.88 3.03
N ARG A 94 -0.30 -3.68 1.97
CA ARG A 94 -0.89 -3.36 0.65
C ARG A 94 -2.41 -3.17 0.70
N TYR A 95 -3.12 -3.94 1.52
CA TYR A 95 -4.57 -3.84 1.64
C TYR A 95 -5.01 -2.58 2.38
N PHE A 96 -4.18 -2.06 3.27
CA PHE A 96 -4.42 -0.79 3.95
C PHE A 96 -4.31 0.38 2.98
N ILE A 97 -3.25 0.43 2.16
CA ILE A 97 -3.09 1.45 1.12
C ILE A 97 -4.27 1.40 0.15
N LYS A 98 -4.64 0.20 -0.33
CA LYS A 98 -5.82 0.03 -1.20
C LYS A 98 -7.13 0.47 -0.56
N ALA A 99 -7.32 0.22 0.74
CA ALA A 99 -8.55 0.63 1.42
C ALA A 99 -8.66 2.15 1.56
N ILE A 100 -7.53 2.84 1.75
CA ILE A 100 -7.46 4.30 1.76
C ILE A 100 -7.69 4.85 0.35
N GLU A 101 -7.04 4.27 -0.67
CA GLU A 101 -7.25 4.63 -2.08
C GLU A 101 -8.70 4.41 -2.50
N ASP A 102 -9.36 3.36 -2.01
CA ASP A 102 -10.75 3.08 -2.32
C ASP A 102 -11.74 3.91 -1.48
N GLY A 103 -11.29 4.66 -0.48
CA GLY A 103 -12.17 5.38 0.46
C GLY A 103 -12.95 4.47 1.43
N LYS A 104 -12.67 3.17 1.40
CA LYS A 104 -13.34 2.12 2.21
C LYS A 104 -12.74 1.98 3.60
N TYR A 105 -11.65 2.69 3.90
CA TYR A 105 -11.12 2.75 5.25
C TYR A 105 -12.11 3.48 6.17
N GLY A 106 -12.25 3.02 7.40
CA GLY A 106 -13.24 3.56 8.34
C GLY A 106 -13.21 2.84 9.67
N TRP A 107 -14.07 3.25 10.59
CA TRP A 107 -14.08 2.73 11.97
C TRP A 107 -14.27 1.20 12.06
N PHE A 108 -14.97 0.61 11.09
CA PHE A 108 -15.28 -0.83 11.02
C PHE A 108 -14.44 -1.57 9.97
N TRP A 109 -13.40 -0.95 9.41
CA TRP A 109 -12.55 -1.62 8.43
C TRP A 109 -11.58 -2.58 9.12
N VAL A 110 -11.59 -3.84 8.69
CA VAL A 110 -10.70 -4.90 9.17
C VAL A 110 -9.81 -5.35 8.01
N CYS A 111 -8.50 -5.43 8.25
CA CYS A 111 -7.57 -5.86 7.20
C CYS A 111 -7.86 -7.31 6.76
N PRO A 112 -7.99 -7.58 5.45
CA PRO A 112 -8.16 -8.96 4.95
C PRO A 112 -6.98 -9.89 5.23
N ASN A 113 -5.78 -9.34 5.49
CA ASN A 113 -4.54 -10.09 5.72
C ASN A 113 -4.30 -10.41 7.21
N GLY A 114 -5.37 -10.57 7.99
CA GLY A 114 -5.29 -10.96 9.41
C GLY A 114 -5.83 -9.92 10.41
N GLY A 115 -6.63 -8.95 9.95
CA GLY A 115 -7.28 -7.97 10.82
C GLY A 115 -6.29 -7.19 11.67
N ASP A 116 -6.37 -7.35 12.98
CA ASP A 116 -5.48 -6.73 13.96
C ASP A 116 -4.12 -7.45 14.09
N GLN A 117 -4.00 -8.67 13.57
CA GLN A 117 -2.77 -9.48 13.56
C GLN A 117 -2.07 -9.47 12.19
N CYS A 118 -2.33 -8.47 11.36
CA CYS A 118 -1.65 -8.33 10.08
C CYS A 118 -0.12 -8.28 10.29
N LYS A 119 0.63 -9.07 9.50
CA LYS A 119 2.10 -9.09 9.54
C LYS A 119 2.70 -7.71 9.24
N TYR A 120 2.00 -6.94 8.41
CA TYR A 120 2.42 -5.66 7.86
C TYR A 120 1.80 -4.48 8.64
N ARG A 121 2.51 -3.36 8.66
CA ARG A 121 2.12 -2.17 9.41
C ARG A 121 0.94 -1.43 8.75
N HIS A 122 -0.06 -1.04 9.55
CA HIS A 122 -1.19 -0.21 9.12
C HIS A 122 -0.92 1.26 9.46
N VAL A 123 0.10 1.85 8.84
CA VAL A 123 0.45 3.27 9.01
C VAL A 123 0.71 3.88 7.64
N LEU A 124 0.28 5.12 7.45
CA LEU A 124 0.55 5.87 6.23
C LEU A 124 2.02 6.29 6.20
N PRO A 125 2.80 5.92 5.15
CA PRO A 125 4.17 6.40 5.00
C PRO A 125 4.24 7.94 5.03
N PRO A 126 5.28 8.53 5.64
CA PRO A 126 5.48 9.97 5.58
C PRO A 126 5.60 10.42 4.12
N GLY A 127 4.78 11.40 3.71
CA GLY A 127 4.74 11.91 2.33
C GLY A 127 3.76 11.22 1.37
N PHE A 128 3.01 10.19 1.81
CA PHE A 128 1.97 9.60 0.97
C PHE A 128 0.75 10.54 0.87
N VAL A 129 0.52 11.07 -0.34
CA VAL A 129 -0.64 11.92 -0.66
C VAL A 129 -1.78 11.04 -1.18
N VAL A 130 -2.93 11.08 -0.52
CA VAL A 130 -4.12 10.32 -0.94
C VAL A 130 -4.71 10.98 -2.18
N LYS A 131 -4.82 10.23 -3.29
CA LYS A 131 -5.44 10.71 -4.54
C LYS A 131 -6.91 11.07 -4.28
N THR A 132 -7.36 12.21 -4.79
CA THR A 132 -8.76 12.62 -4.65
C THR A 132 -9.68 11.68 -5.44
N SER A 133 -10.97 11.60 -5.06
CA SER A 133 -11.95 10.76 -5.76
C SER A 133 -12.02 11.08 -7.27
N ALA A 134 -11.92 12.36 -7.63
CA ALA A 134 -11.88 12.80 -9.02
C ALA A 134 -10.62 12.34 -9.77
N GLN A 135 -9.44 12.41 -9.13
CA GLN A 135 -8.18 11.93 -9.73
C GLN A 135 -8.21 10.41 -9.96
N ARG A 136 -8.80 9.65 -9.03
CA ARG A 136 -8.94 8.19 -9.16
C ARG A 136 -9.87 7.81 -10.31
N LEU A 137 -10.98 8.53 -10.47
CA LEU A 137 -11.90 8.31 -11.58
C LEU A 137 -11.24 8.66 -12.92
N ALA A 138 -10.51 9.78 -13.00
CA ALA A 138 -9.78 10.17 -14.21
C ALA A 138 -8.74 9.12 -14.62
N GLU A 139 -7.91 8.65 -13.69
CA GLU A 139 -6.89 7.63 -13.97
C GLU A 139 -7.51 6.28 -14.37
N LYS A 140 -8.62 5.88 -13.73
CA LYS A 140 -9.35 4.66 -14.08
C LYS A 140 -9.95 4.76 -15.48
N GLU A 141 -10.55 5.91 -15.80
CA GLU A 141 -11.08 6.18 -17.13
C GLU A 141 -9.98 6.22 -18.19
N GLU A 142 -8.82 6.81 -17.90
CA GLU A 142 -7.65 6.79 -18.79
C GLU A 142 -7.15 5.34 -19.02
N LEU A 143 -7.11 4.53 -17.96
CA LEU A 143 -6.78 3.11 -18.05
C LEU A 143 -7.80 2.30 -18.84
N GLU A 144 -9.08 2.64 -18.81
CA GLU A 144 -10.13 2.02 -19.63
C GLU A 144 -10.10 2.55 -21.08
N LYS A 145 -9.72 3.81 -21.29
CA LYS A 145 -9.51 4.40 -22.62
C LYS A 145 -8.23 3.91 -23.29
N ASN A 146 -7.27 3.38 -22.54
CA ASN A 146 -6.06 2.79 -23.09
C ASN A 146 -6.40 1.57 -23.97
N PRO A 147 -6.18 1.65 -25.29
CA PRO A 147 -6.63 0.63 -26.23
C PRO A 147 -5.96 -0.72 -26.00
N ASN A 148 -4.78 -0.76 -25.37
CA ASN A 148 -4.10 -2.01 -25.02
C ASN A 148 -4.83 -2.82 -23.92
N ARG A 149 -5.76 -2.21 -23.18
CA ARG A 149 -6.52 -2.88 -22.12
C ARG A 149 -7.94 -3.24 -22.56
N THR A 150 -8.54 -2.45 -23.45
CA THR A 150 -9.92 -2.65 -23.93
C THR A 150 -10.02 -3.27 -25.30
N LEU A 151 -9.03 -3.10 -26.18
CA LEU A 151 -8.98 -3.79 -27.46
C LEU A 151 -8.38 -5.18 -27.22
N THR A 152 -9.19 -6.21 -27.41
CA THR A 152 -8.69 -7.58 -27.41
C THR A 152 -7.76 -7.79 -28.60
N LEU A 153 -6.87 -8.78 -28.52
CA LEU A 153 -5.95 -9.08 -29.62
C LEU A 153 -6.73 -9.42 -30.90
N GLU A 154 -7.91 -10.01 -30.73
CA GLU A 154 -8.90 -10.33 -31.74
C GLU A 154 -9.45 -9.07 -32.41
N ASP A 155 -9.92 -8.07 -31.65
CA ASP A 155 -10.43 -6.82 -32.21
C ASP A 155 -9.35 -6.07 -33.00
N PHE A 156 -8.11 -6.08 -32.50
CA PHE A 156 -6.97 -5.51 -33.22
C PHE A 156 -6.74 -6.25 -34.55
N LEU A 157 -6.69 -7.58 -34.54
CA LEU A 157 -6.53 -8.39 -35.75
C LEU A 157 -7.66 -8.19 -36.76
N GLU A 158 -8.90 -8.05 -36.30
CA GLU A 158 -10.06 -7.79 -37.16
C GLU A 158 -9.96 -6.43 -37.85
N THR A 159 -9.59 -5.38 -37.12
CA THR A 159 -9.39 -4.05 -37.73
C THR A 159 -8.27 -4.05 -38.77
N GLU A 160 -7.14 -4.70 -38.48
CA GLU A 160 -6.02 -4.81 -39.43
C GLU A 160 -6.38 -5.67 -40.65
N ARG A 161 -7.12 -6.76 -40.48
CA ARG A 161 -7.61 -7.59 -41.59
C ARG A 161 -8.54 -6.80 -42.51
N HIS A 162 -9.40 -5.95 -41.96
CA HIS A 162 -10.27 -5.08 -42.74
C HIS A 162 -9.51 -3.95 -43.45
N LYS A 163 -8.39 -3.47 -42.89
CA LYS A 163 -7.51 -2.49 -43.57
C LYS A 163 -6.74 -3.12 -44.74
N LEU A 164 -6.39 -4.40 -44.64
CA LEU A 164 -5.73 -5.17 -45.70
C LEU A 164 -6.70 -5.49 -46.85
N THR A 165 -7.01 -4.48 -47.66
CA THR A 165 -7.75 -4.64 -48.92
C THR A 165 -6.79 -4.49 -50.10
N GLY A 166 -6.65 -5.52 -50.93
CA GLY A 166 -5.75 -5.51 -52.09
C GLY A 166 -5.28 -6.89 -52.55
N THR A 167 -4.42 -6.92 -53.57
CA THR A 167 -3.72 -8.13 -54.03
C THR A 167 -2.66 -8.54 -53.01
N LEU A 168 -3.00 -9.52 -52.16
CA LEU A 168 -2.10 -10.08 -51.15
C LEU A 168 -1.11 -11.05 -51.77
N THR A 169 0.10 -11.12 -51.21
CA THR A 169 1.09 -12.12 -51.60
C THR A 169 0.75 -13.47 -50.98
N PRO A 170 0.63 -14.56 -51.77
CA PRO A 170 0.39 -15.87 -51.22
C PRO A 170 1.59 -16.34 -50.39
N VAL A 171 1.30 -17.01 -49.28
CA VAL A 171 2.31 -17.59 -48.40
C VAL A 171 2.77 -18.91 -49.01
N THR A 172 3.84 -18.84 -49.81
CA THR A 172 4.56 -20.00 -50.35
C THR A 172 5.90 -20.12 -49.61
N GLU A 173 6.58 -21.26 -49.72
CA GLU A 173 7.86 -21.46 -49.03
C GLU A 173 8.93 -20.42 -49.44
N GLU A 174 8.92 -20.00 -50.70
CA GLU A 174 9.84 -19.00 -51.22
C GLU A 174 9.56 -17.60 -50.68
N THR A 175 8.28 -17.20 -50.61
CA THR A 175 7.91 -15.90 -50.03
C THR A 175 8.12 -15.88 -48.53
N PHE A 176 7.89 -16.99 -47.84
CA PHE A 176 8.15 -17.13 -46.40
C PHE A 176 9.65 -17.05 -46.07
N LYS A 177 10.53 -17.69 -46.86
CA LYS A 177 11.98 -17.61 -46.66
C LYS A 177 12.48 -16.17 -46.79
N LYS A 178 12.04 -15.43 -47.82
CA LYS A 178 12.35 -14.01 -48.01
C LYS A 178 11.86 -13.15 -46.82
N TRP A 179 10.61 -13.34 -46.40
CA TRP A 179 10.05 -12.65 -45.24
C TRP A 179 10.82 -12.97 -43.95
N LYS A 180 11.21 -14.23 -43.73
CA LYS A 180 11.95 -14.66 -42.54
C LYS A 180 13.33 -14.02 -42.48
N THR A 181 14.04 -13.95 -43.60
CA THR A 181 15.33 -13.26 -43.67
C THR A 181 15.20 -11.77 -43.40
N GLU A 182 14.16 -11.11 -43.95
CA GLU A 182 13.88 -9.69 -43.71
C GLU A 182 13.46 -9.39 -42.26
N ARG A 183 12.68 -10.27 -41.64
CA ARG A 183 12.29 -10.14 -40.23
C ARG A 183 13.47 -10.29 -39.29
N LEU A 184 14.34 -11.27 -39.56
CA LEU A 184 15.54 -11.50 -38.76
C LEU A 184 16.53 -10.34 -38.91
N SER A 185 16.75 -9.83 -40.13
CA SER A 185 17.62 -8.67 -40.35
C SER A 185 17.07 -7.41 -39.71
N LYS A 186 15.76 -7.17 -39.79
CA LYS A 186 15.10 -6.03 -39.13
C LYS A 186 15.22 -6.12 -37.60
N LYS A 187 14.99 -7.31 -37.04
CA LYS A 187 15.13 -7.53 -35.59
C LYS A 187 16.57 -7.30 -35.13
N ALA A 188 17.55 -7.83 -35.86
CA ALA A 188 18.97 -7.62 -35.55
C ALA A 188 19.35 -6.13 -35.61
N ALA A 189 18.88 -5.39 -36.61
CA ALA A 189 19.12 -3.95 -36.72
C ALA A 189 18.46 -3.15 -35.57
N GLU A 190 17.23 -3.49 -35.17
CA GLU A 190 16.55 -2.85 -34.04
C GLU A 190 17.25 -3.15 -32.72
N GLU A 191 17.72 -4.38 -32.52
CA GLU A 191 18.49 -4.79 -31.35
C GLU A 191 19.86 -4.11 -31.31
N GLU A 192 20.53 -3.95 -32.45
CA GLU A 192 21.78 -3.20 -32.53
C GLU A 192 21.56 -1.70 -32.25
N LEU A 193 20.46 -1.11 -32.75
CA LEU A 193 20.07 0.26 -32.42
C LEU A 193 19.72 0.41 -30.95
N ARG A 194 19.03 -0.57 -30.36
CA ARG A 194 18.72 -0.56 -28.93
C ARG A 194 20.00 -0.72 -28.11
N ARG A 195 20.92 -1.61 -28.49
CA ARG A 195 22.23 -1.75 -27.86
C ARG A 195 23.08 -0.48 -27.99
N LYS A 196 23.06 0.20 -29.14
CA LYS A 196 23.71 1.51 -29.34
C LYS A 196 23.10 2.62 -28.49
N LYS A 197 21.82 2.53 -28.13
CA LYS A 197 21.16 3.48 -27.21
C LYS A 197 21.39 3.11 -25.74
N GLU A 198 21.43 1.81 -25.47
CA GLU A 198 21.72 1.20 -24.18
C GLU A 198 23.23 0.95 -24.04
N GLU A 199 24.08 1.76 -24.68
CA GLU A 199 25.53 1.67 -24.48
C GLU A 199 25.80 1.85 -23.00
N THR A 200 25.94 0.72 -22.33
CA THR A 200 26.12 0.63 -20.90
C THR A 200 27.42 1.35 -20.56
N GLY A 201 27.54 1.94 -19.37
CA GLY A 201 28.74 2.71 -19.00
C GLY A 201 30.07 1.98 -19.27
N ARG A 202 30.06 0.65 -19.26
CA ARG A 202 31.18 -0.22 -19.64
C ARG A 202 31.54 -0.17 -21.13
N GLU A 203 30.55 -0.23 -22.03
CA GLU A 203 30.79 -0.14 -23.47
C GLU A 203 31.28 1.25 -23.89
N LEU A 204 30.78 2.30 -23.22
CA LEU A 204 31.28 3.68 -23.41
C LEU A 204 32.73 3.84 -22.93
N PHE A 205 33.07 3.20 -21.81
CA PHE A 205 34.43 3.19 -21.25
C PHE A 205 35.42 2.42 -22.14
N GLU A 206 35.05 1.22 -22.61
CA GLU A 206 35.91 0.43 -23.53
C GLU A 206 36.06 1.08 -24.92
N LYS A 207 35.09 1.87 -25.38
CA LYS A 207 35.16 2.62 -26.64
C LYS A 207 36.02 3.90 -26.57
N GLY A 208 36.53 4.27 -25.39
CA GLY A 208 37.40 5.44 -25.24
C GLY A 208 36.68 6.79 -25.35
N GLY A 209 35.35 6.83 -25.30
CA GLY A 209 34.56 8.07 -25.35
C GLY A 209 34.65 8.94 -24.07
N TRP A 210 35.47 8.53 -23.11
CA TRP A 210 35.80 9.29 -21.90
C TRP A 210 37.06 10.15 -22.08
N GLU A 211 37.76 10.02 -23.21
CA GLU A 211 39.06 10.66 -23.48
C GLU A 211 38.93 11.99 -24.24
N ASP A 212 37.72 12.57 -24.33
CA ASP A 212 37.48 13.90 -24.89
C ASP A 212 37.89 15.00 -23.89
N ASP A 213 39.15 15.41 -24.04
CA ASP A 213 39.67 16.78 -24.08
C ASP A 213 39.45 17.71 -22.86
N ASP A 214 40.36 17.59 -21.89
CA ASP A 214 40.62 18.52 -20.78
C ASP A 214 41.23 19.87 -21.27
N SER A 215 40.75 20.41 -22.40
CA SER A 215 41.24 21.66 -23.00
C SER A 215 40.23 22.82 -22.93
N GLU A 216 39.00 22.57 -22.46
CA GLU A 216 37.95 23.61 -22.28
C GLU A 216 37.60 23.84 -20.80
N ALA A 217 38.61 23.74 -19.92
CA ALA A 217 38.53 24.19 -18.53
C ALA A 217 39.17 25.58 -18.34
N GLU A 218 38.85 26.53 -19.22
CA GLU A 218 39.28 27.94 -19.08
C GLU A 218 38.08 28.87 -19.31
N SER A 219 37.32 29.12 -18.24
CA SER A 219 36.64 30.40 -17.93
C SER A 219 35.53 30.18 -16.90
N SER A 220 35.89 30.07 -15.62
CA SER A 220 34.97 30.38 -14.53
C SER A 220 35.69 31.25 -13.50
N SER A 221 35.35 32.54 -13.62
CA SER A 221 35.62 33.67 -12.74
C SER A 221 36.14 33.37 -11.33
N GLU A 222 37.26 34.01 -11.05
CA GLU A 222 37.90 34.23 -9.76
C GLU A 222 36.91 34.81 -8.73
N GLU A 223 36.49 34.02 -7.75
CA GLU A 223 35.96 34.52 -6.48
C GLU A 223 36.71 33.77 -5.36
N GLU A 224 37.72 34.45 -4.80
CA GLU A 224 38.39 34.01 -3.59
C GLU A 224 37.41 34.00 -2.41
N VAL A 225 37.06 32.81 -1.93
CA VAL A 225 36.51 32.61 -0.58
C VAL A 225 37.48 31.76 0.21
N GLU A 226 38.33 32.45 0.99
CA GLU A 226 39.15 31.86 2.05
C GLU A 226 38.25 31.22 3.13
N GLY A 227 37.93 29.95 2.95
CA GLY A 227 37.29 29.10 3.95
C GLY A 227 38.16 27.90 4.29
N LYS A 228 38.97 27.99 5.35
CA LYS A 228 39.75 26.88 5.94
C LYS A 228 38.83 25.69 6.28
N GLY A 229 38.71 24.73 5.36
CA GLY A 229 38.02 23.46 5.53
C GLY A 229 38.94 22.30 5.13
N LYS A 230 39.50 21.64 6.14
CA LYS A 230 40.39 20.49 6.10
C LYS A 230 40.09 19.45 5.01
N GLY A 231 41.14 19.00 4.34
CA GLY A 231 41.34 17.57 4.08
C GLY A 231 40.88 17.04 2.73
N ARG A 232 41.81 17.03 1.78
CA ARG A 232 41.97 15.97 0.77
C ARG A 232 42.15 14.61 1.48
N ALA A 233 41.09 14.08 2.06
CA ALA A 233 41.08 12.86 2.87
C ALA A 233 39.68 12.22 2.86
N ASP A 234 39.11 12.03 1.67
CA ASP A 234 38.06 11.01 1.47
C ASP A 234 37.98 10.61 -0.02
N VAL A 235 39.14 10.36 -0.64
CA VAL A 235 39.17 9.60 -1.88
C VAL A 235 38.98 8.15 -1.44
N TRP A 236 37.74 7.66 -1.52
CA TRP A 236 37.37 6.27 -1.28
C TRP A 236 38.35 5.37 -2.05
N ASP A 237 39.20 4.62 -1.36
CA ASP A 237 40.24 3.80 -2.00
C ASP A 237 39.58 2.57 -2.65
N ILE A 238 39.11 2.76 -3.88
CA ILE A 238 38.36 1.78 -4.67
C ILE A 238 39.07 0.43 -4.72
N GLU A 239 40.41 0.41 -4.73
CA GLU A 239 41.16 -0.84 -4.78
C GLU A 239 41.11 -1.61 -3.46
N GLN A 240 41.17 -0.90 -2.34
CA GLN A 240 40.98 -1.51 -1.03
C GLN A 240 39.59 -2.12 -0.90
N LEU A 241 38.56 -1.39 -1.32
CA LEU A 241 37.18 -1.87 -1.25
C LEU A 241 36.93 -3.05 -2.18
N ARG A 242 37.54 -3.06 -3.37
CA ARG A 242 37.44 -4.21 -4.28
C ARG A 242 38.04 -5.46 -3.66
N LYS A 243 39.20 -5.35 -3.01
CA LYS A 243 39.82 -6.47 -2.28
C LYS A 243 38.95 -6.96 -1.14
N GLU A 244 38.35 -6.05 -0.38
CA GLU A 244 37.42 -6.38 0.70
C GLU A 244 36.14 -7.08 0.18
N THR A 245 35.58 -6.63 -0.96
CA THR A 245 34.40 -7.26 -1.57
C THR A 245 34.71 -8.63 -2.17
N GLU A 246 35.83 -8.78 -2.88
CA GLU A 246 36.25 -10.06 -3.46
C GLU A 246 36.52 -11.09 -2.36
N ALA A 247 37.16 -10.69 -1.26
CA ALA A 247 37.38 -11.56 -0.11
C ALA A 247 36.06 -12.01 0.56
N MET A 248 35.08 -11.11 0.69
CA MET A 248 33.76 -11.48 1.22
C MET A 248 33.01 -12.45 0.29
N GLU A 249 33.10 -12.27 -1.02
CA GLU A 249 32.49 -13.17 -1.99
C GLU A 249 33.16 -14.55 -2.01
N GLU A 250 34.50 -14.60 -1.93
CA GLU A 250 35.26 -15.84 -1.81
C GLU A 250 34.93 -16.59 -0.52
N GLU A 251 34.80 -15.88 0.61
CA GLU A 251 34.41 -16.48 1.88
C GLU A 251 32.97 -17.03 1.82
N ALA A 252 32.04 -16.29 1.23
CA ALA A 252 30.66 -16.73 1.03
C ALA A 252 30.56 -17.92 0.06
N GLU A 253 31.36 -17.94 -1.01
CA GLU A 253 31.41 -19.06 -1.94
C GLU A 253 32.06 -20.29 -1.28
N ALA A 254 33.14 -20.10 -0.51
CA ALA A 254 33.76 -21.16 0.27
C ALA A 254 32.81 -21.73 1.32
N GLU A 255 32.01 -20.87 1.97
CA GLU A 255 30.97 -21.28 2.91
C GLU A 255 29.86 -22.07 2.19
N ARG A 256 29.41 -21.60 1.02
CA ARG A 256 28.44 -22.31 0.17
C ARG A 256 28.97 -23.67 -0.27
N ILE A 257 30.24 -23.77 -0.67
CA ILE A 257 30.89 -25.03 -1.05
C ILE A 257 31.03 -25.95 0.17
N ARG A 258 31.38 -25.41 1.34
CA ARG A 258 31.47 -26.16 2.60
C ARG A 258 30.11 -26.71 3.03
N LEU A 259 29.03 -25.94 2.90
CA LEU A 259 27.66 -26.36 3.18
C LEU A 259 27.10 -27.31 2.11
N GLY A 260 27.44 -27.11 0.85
CA GLY A 260 26.99 -27.93 -0.29
C GLY A 260 27.77 -29.23 -0.47
N GLY A 261 29.00 -29.33 0.05
CA GLY A 261 29.85 -30.53 -0.03
C GLY A 261 29.70 -31.51 1.14
N ALA A 262 28.80 -31.25 2.09
CA ALA A 262 28.54 -32.10 3.26
C ALA A 262 27.33 -33.05 3.08
N LEU A 263 26.84 -33.21 1.84
CA LEU A 263 25.64 -33.98 1.49
C LEU A 263 25.93 -35.21 0.57
N ASP A 264 27.14 -35.77 0.65
CA ASP A 264 27.44 -37.12 0.12
C ASP A 264 27.79 -38.09 1.26
#